data_AF-A0A970GVQ9-F1
#
_entry.id   AF-A0A970GVQ9-F1
#
_cell.length_a   1.000
_cell.length_b   1.000
_cell.length_c   1.000
_cell.angle_alpha   90.00
_cell.angle_beta   90.00
_cell.angle_gamma   90.00
#
_symmetry.space_group_name_H-M   'P 1'
#
loop_
_entity.id
_entity.type
_entity.pdbx_description
1 polymer ?
#
loop_
_entity_poly.entity_id
_entity_poly.type
_entity_poly.pdbx_seq_one_letter_code
_entity_poly.pdbx_strand_id
1 'polypeptide(L)'
;MLGAAFVPPQLASGAWSYDGTAGTITDGNWTLKVSGSSTNLTLTGYVAGQGDLDLSSLSTDTNRTVVQIGYAVFSGNASITRFVGPDVTVIGGSAFNACKTITNIQVSASMTSIGSYAFCNASALVNIEPTTMPQLTSISRCAFYYASSLVGDWHLPSLKRFTFDAGYSGLFPGTKITSMVATNATWIGDSAFENCWP
;
A
#
# COMPACT_ATOMS: atom_id res chain seq x y z
N MET A 1 1.19 23.62 -9.79
CA MET A 1 2.04 22.93 -10.79
C MET A 1 1.95 21.45 -10.47
N LEU A 2 1.27 20.66 -11.30
CA LEU A 2 1.29 19.20 -11.21
C LEU A 2 2.75 18.77 -11.40
N GLY A 3 3.40 18.26 -10.35
CA GLY A 3 4.73 17.67 -10.45
C GLY A 3 4.66 16.54 -11.47
N ALA A 4 5.65 16.48 -12.37
CA ALA A 4 5.68 15.48 -13.44
C ALA A 4 5.41 14.09 -12.84
N ALA A 5 4.37 13.41 -13.32
CA ALA A 5 4.12 12.01 -12.97
C ALA A 5 5.38 11.23 -13.30
N PHE A 6 6.02 10.65 -12.29
CA PHE A 6 7.25 9.90 -12.53
C PHE A 6 6.83 8.59 -13.17
N VAL A 7 7.11 8.48 -14.48
CA VAL A 7 6.87 7.25 -15.24
C VAL A 7 7.77 6.16 -14.65
N PRO A 8 7.22 5.04 -14.16
CA PRO A 8 8.00 3.89 -13.75
C PRO A 8 8.96 3.45 -14.87
N PRO A 9 10.09 2.81 -14.53
CA PRO A 9 11.04 2.35 -15.53
C PRO A 9 10.31 1.51 -16.57
N GLN A 10 10.52 1.85 -17.85
CA GLN A 10 10.26 0.92 -18.93
C GLN A 10 11.29 -0.19 -18.72
N LEU A 11 10.88 -1.30 -18.11
CA LEU A 11 11.76 -2.43 -17.82
C LEU A 11 12.07 -3.12 -19.15
N ALA A 12 12.94 -2.49 -19.94
CA ALA A 12 13.29 -2.91 -21.28
C ALA A 12 14.19 -4.15 -21.24
N SER A 13 13.92 -5.07 -22.17
CA SER A 13 14.39 -6.45 -22.33
C SER A 13 15.90 -6.65 -22.51
N GLY A 14 16.69 -5.58 -22.41
CA GLY A 14 18.15 -5.61 -22.56
C GLY A 14 18.94 -5.25 -21.30
N ALA A 15 18.33 -4.65 -20.28
CA ALA A 15 19.03 -4.19 -19.08
C ALA A 15 19.12 -5.25 -17.97
N TRP A 16 18.32 -6.32 -18.05
CA TRP A 16 18.25 -7.37 -17.04
C TRP A 16 17.81 -8.69 -17.69
N SER A 17 18.52 -9.79 -17.41
CA SER A 17 18.14 -11.14 -17.83
C SER A 17 17.48 -11.87 -16.67
N TYR A 18 16.21 -12.25 -16.82
CA TYR A 18 15.55 -13.18 -15.90
C TYR A 18 15.69 -14.61 -16.43
N ASP A 19 16.37 -15.48 -15.69
CA ASP A 19 16.69 -16.85 -16.12
C ASP A 19 15.56 -17.88 -15.86
N GLY A 20 14.39 -17.42 -15.42
CA GLY A 20 13.26 -18.30 -15.07
C GLY A 20 13.18 -18.67 -13.59
N THR A 21 14.14 -18.22 -12.76
CA THR A 21 14.21 -18.53 -11.32
C THR A 21 13.88 -17.31 -10.46
N ALA A 22 13.24 -17.51 -9.31
CA ALA A 22 12.95 -16.43 -8.35
C ALA A 22 14.20 -15.55 -8.13
N GLY A 23 14.06 -14.24 -8.31
CA GLY A 23 15.20 -13.32 -8.37
C GLY A 23 14.82 -11.86 -8.14
N THR A 24 15.82 -11.01 -7.99
CA THR A 24 15.67 -9.56 -7.79
C THR A 24 16.10 -8.84 -9.06
N ILE A 25 15.25 -7.93 -9.54
CA ILE A 25 15.50 -7.02 -10.65
C ILE A 25 15.69 -5.63 -10.05
N THR A 26 16.83 -4.99 -10.32
CA THR A 26 17.05 -3.60 -9.94
C THR A 26 17.22 -2.77 -11.20
N ASP A 27 16.43 -1.71 -11.32
CA ASP A 27 16.50 -0.75 -12.44
C ASP A 27 16.33 0.67 -11.91
N GLY A 28 17.40 1.47 -12.02
CA GLY A 28 17.49 2.79 -11.44
C GLY A 28 17.13 2.80 -9.95
N ASN A 29 16.04 3.48 -9.60
CA ASN A 29 15.59 3.62 -8.22
C ASN A 29 14.76 2.43 -7.72
N TRP A 30 14.47 1.44 -8.56
CA TRP A 30 13.47 0.41 -8.30
C TRP A 30 14.12 -0.93 -8.05
N THR A 31 13.63 -1.66 -7.05
CA THR A 31 14.02 -3.05 -6.78
C THR A 31 12.77 -3.90 -6.72
N LEU A 32 12.63 -4.83 -7.66
CA LEU A 32 11.49 -5.71 -7.84
C LEU A 32 11.94 -7.16 -7.59
N LYS A 33 11.08 -7.96 -6.98
CA LYS A 33 11.29 -9.40 -6.80
C LYS A 33 10.28 -10.17 -7.64
N VAL A 34 10.77 -11.16 -8.36
CA VAL A 34 9.95 -12.13 -9.09
C VAL A 34 9.71 -13.35 -8.20
N SER A 35 8.45 -13.75 -8.05
CA SER A 35 8.08 -14.98 -7.33
C SER A 35 7.87 -16.12 -8.33
N GLY A 36 8.88 -17.00 -8.48
CA GLY A 36 8.81 -18.19 -9.33
C GLY A 36 8.57 -17.87 -10.82
N SER A 37 7.82 -18.71 -11.53
CA SER A 37 7.48 -18.47 -12.95
C SER A 37 6.36 -17.45 -13.17
N SER A 38 5.94 -16.72 -12.12
CA SER A 38 4.76 -15.86 -12.21
C SER A 38 5.03 -14.55 -12.96
N THR A 39 3.97 -14.03 -13.58
CA THR A 39 3.91 -12.65 -14.08
C THR A 39 3.79 -11.62 -12.94
N ASN A 40 3.76 -12.05 -11.69
CA ASN A 40 3.54 -11.19 -10.54
C ASN A 40 4.87 -10.69 -9.97
N LEU A 41 4.94 -9.39 -9.72
CA LEU A 41 6.09 -8.72 -9.12
C LEU A 41 5.75 -8.21 -7.74
N THR A 42 6.74 -8.30 -6.86
CA THR A 42 6.76 -7.57 -5.59
C THR A 42 7.74 -6.42 -5.67
N LEU A 43 7.30 -5.18 -5.46
CA LEU A 43 8.21 -4.07 -5.25
C LEU A 43 8.85 -4.22 -3.87
N THR A 44 10.17 -4.37 -3.79
CA THR A 44 10.90 -4.60 -2.54
C THR A 44 11.86 -3.46 -2.18
N GLY A 45 12.05 -2.48 -3.07
CA GLY A 45 12.87 -1.30 -2.78
C GLY A 45 12.57 -0.15 -3.73
N TYR A 46 12.66 1.06 -3.20
CA TYR A 46 12.53 2.30 -3.95
C TYR A 46 13.44 3.37 -3.33
N VAL A 47 14.50 3.79 -4.03
CA VAL A 47 15.59 4.60 -3.44
C VAL A 47 15.51 6.09 -3.83
N ALA A 48 14.70 6.48 -4.81
CA ALA A 48 14.50 7.90 -5.13
C ALA A 48 13.24 8.19 -5.95
N GLY A 49 12.62 9.32 -5.64
CA GLY A 49 11.55 9.97 -6.41
C GLY A 49 11.05 11.23 -5.71
N GLN A 50 10.86 12.31 -6.46
CA GLN A 50 10.10 13.48 -6.03
C GLN A 50 8.76 13.42 -6.76
N GLY A 51 7.63 13.51 -6.05
CA GLY A 51 6.31 13.59 -6.66
C GLY A 51 5.52 12.28 -6.69
N ASP A 52 4.54 12.22 -7.59
CA ASP A 52 3.53 11.16 -7.66
C ASP A 52 4.11 9.86 -8.23
N LEU A 53 3.82 8.74 -7.56
CA LEU A 53 4.24 7.40 -7.96
C LEU A 53 3.06 6.65 -8.60
N ASP A 54 3.12 6.41 -9.90
CA ASP A 54 2.04 5.75 -10.64
C ASP A 54 2.53 4.46 -11.32
N LEU A 55 2.14 3.30 -10.78
CA LEU A 55 2.52 1.98 -11.29
C LEU A 55 1.66 1.51 -12.47
N SER A 56 0.65 2.26 -12.90
CA SER A 56 -0.25 1.85 -14.00
C SER A 56 0.47 1.67 -15.33
N SER A 57 1.54 2.43 -15.56
CA SER A 57 2.34 2.34 -16.78
C SER A 57 3.61 1.50 -16.61
N LEU A 58 3.76 0.77 -15.50
CA LEU A 58 4.86 -0.17 -15.32
C LEU A 58 4.61 -1.40 -16.19
N SER A 59 4.88 -1.26 -17.50
CA SER A 59 4.98 -2.37 -18.42
C SER A 59 6.37 -2.98 -18.29
N THR A 60 6.44 -4.25 -17.93
CA THR A 60 7.67 -5.01 -18.15
C THR A 60 7.61 -5.64 -19.53
N ASP A 61 8.76 -5.75 -20.20
CA ASP A 61 8.88 -6.44 -21.50
C ASP A 61 8.47 -7.93 -21.46
N THR A 62 8.05 -8.44 -20.29
CA THR A 62 7.65 -9.83 -20.04
C THR A 62 6.20 -9.97 -19.59
N ASN A 63 5.34 -8.95 -19.78
CA ASN A 63 3.94 -8.94 -19.34
C ASN A 63 3.79 -9.21 -17.83
N ARG A 64 4.67 -8.61 -17.03
CA ARG A 64 4.60 -8.70 -15.57
C ARG A 64 3.99 -7.46 -14.96
N THR A 65 3.40 -7.65 -13.79
CA THR A 65 2.61 -6.63 -13.10
C THR A 65 3.01 -6.58 -11.63
N VAL A 66 3.15 -5.38 -11.07
CA VAL A 66 3.39 -5.22 -9.62
C VAL A 66 2.08 -5.43 -8.87
N VAL A 67 1.96 -6.60 -8.26
CA VAL A 67 0.79 -6.99 -7.48
C VAL A 67 1.01 -6.84 -5.97
N GLN A 68 2.24 -6.61 -5.54
CA GLN A 68 2.57 -6.49 -4.12
C GLN A 68 3.59 -5.40 -3.85
N ILE A 69 3.32 -4.61 -2.80
CA ILE A 69 4.31 -3.72 -2.19
C ILE A 69 4.91 -4.44 -0.99
N GLY A 70 6.23 -4.55 -0.97
CA GLY A 70 6.99 -5.24 0.05
C GLY A 70 7.04 -4.51 1.39
N TYR A 71 7.74 -5.13 2.34
CA TYR A 71 7.96 -4.55 3.66
C TYR A 71 8.77 -3.26 3.58
N ALA A 72 8.29 -2.20 4.22
CA ALA A 72 8.99 -0.93 4.42
C ALA A 72 9.54 -0.21 3.17
N VAL A 73 9.03 -0.54 1.97
CA VAL A 73 9.56 -0.05 0.67
C VAL A 73 9.67 1.47 0.59
N PHE A 74 8.65 2.17 1.11
CA PHE A 74 8.59 3.63 1.13
C PHE A 74 8.69 4.20 2.55
N SER A 75 9.13 3.42 3.53
CA SER A 75 9.18 3.87 4.93
C SER A 75 10.04 5.13 5.08
N GLY A 76 9.47 6.17 5.68
CA GLY A 76 10.11 7.47 5.90
C GLY A 76 10.25 8.33 4.63
N ASN A 77 9.62 7.94 3.51
CA ASN A 77 9.70 8.74 2.30
C ASN A 77 9.00 10.11 2.50
N ALA A 78 9.76 11.17 2.28
CA ALA A 78 9.32 12.55 2.49
C ALA A 78 8.99 13.29 1.18
N SER A 79 8.86 12.57 0.07
CA SER A 79 8.76 13.14 -1.27
C SER A 79 7.56 12.63 -2.06
N ILE A 80 7.08 11.43 -1.77
CA ILE A 80 5.91 10.85 -2.44
C ILE A 80 4.65 11.54 -1.93
N THR A 81 3.88 12.12 -2.86
CA THR A 81 2.63 12.84 -2.58
C THR A 81 1.38 12.06 -2.94
N ARG A 82 1.50 11.14 -3.91
CA ARG A 82 0.43 10.26 -4.37
C ARG A 82 1.00 8.89 -4.74
N PHE A 83 0.22 7.84 -4.52
CA PHE A 83 0.50 6.50 -5.02
C PHE A 83 -0.67 5.98 -5.86
N VAL A 84 -0.39 5.39 -7.02
CA VAL A 84 -1.36 4.71 -7.87
C VAL A 84 -0.85 3.31 -8.17
N GLY A 85 -1.60 2.28 -7.80
CA GLY A 85 -1.26 0.87 -7.98
C GLY A 85 -2.49 0.06 -8.39
N PRO A 86 -2.91 0.12 -9.67
CA PRO A 86 -4.20 -0.41 -10.12
C PRO A 86 -4.30 -1.93 -10.08
N ASP A 87 -3.16 -2.64 -9.97
CA ASP A 87 -3.08 -4.10 -9.87
C ASP A 87 -2.55 -4.58 -8.51
N VAL A 88 -2.27 -3.64 -7.59
CA VAL A 88 -1.72 -3.99 -6.28
C VAL A 88 -2.80 -4.70 -5.45
N THR A 89 -2.50 -5.93 -5.07
CA THR A 89 -3.35 -6.81 -4.27
C THR A 89 -2.95 -6.85 -2.79
N VAL A 90 -1.68 -6.55 -2.48
CA VAL A 90 -1.10 -6.63 -1.13
C VAL A 90 -0.21 -5.43 -0.84
N ILE A 91 -0.43 -4.79 0.31
CA ILE A 91 0.50 -3.80 0.87
C ILE A 91 1.19 -4.41 2.09
N GLY A 92 2.51 -4.51 2.04
CA GLY A 92 3.34 -5.08 3.09
C GLY A 92 3.37 -4.25 4.38
N GLY A 93 3.88 -4.85 5.44
CA GLY A 93 4.06 -4.16 6.72
C GLY A 93 4.98 -2.95 6.59
N SER A 94 4.64 -1.86 7.26
CA SER A 94 5.38 -0.59 7.26
C SER A 94 5.62 0.03 5.88
N ALA A 95 4.95 -0.43 4.81
CA ALA A 95 5.27 -0.06 3.43
C ALA A 95 5.34 1.46 3.20
N PHE A 96 4.46 2.23 3.82
CA PHE A 96 4.39 3.69 3.80
C PHE A 96 4.47 4.30 5.22
N ASN A 97 5.13 3.61 6.15
CA ASN A 97 5.31 4.12 7.51
C ASN A 97 6.04 5.47 7.47
N ALA A 98 5.59 6.45 8.25
CA ALA A 98 6.13 7.80 8.34
C ALA A 98 6.24 8.55 7.00
N CYS A 99 5.45 8.17 5.99
CA CYS A 99 5.27 8.94 4.76
C CYS A 99 4.42 10.19 5.04
N LYS A 100 5.04 11.27 5.52
CA LYS A 100 4.29 12.47 5.97
C LYS A 100 3.78 13.36 4.85
N THR A 101 4.13 13.08 3.60
CA THR A 101 3.74 13.87 2.42
C THR A 101 2.68 13.20 1.55
N ILE A 102 2.46 11.89 1.71
CA ILE A 102 1.50 11.16 0.88
C ILE A 102 0.09 11.58 1.29
N THR A 103 -0.70 12.03 0.32
CA THR A 103 -2.06 12.54 0.55
C THR A 103 -3.12 11.59 0.00
N ASN A 104 -2.79 10.84 -1.03
CA ASN A 104 -3.74 10.00 -1.75
C ASN A 104 -3.09 8.69 -2.20
N ILE A 105 -3.85 7.62 -2.03
CA ILE A 105 -3.48 6.26 -2.45
C ILE A 105 -4.64 5.70 -3.25
N GLN A 106 -4.36 5.27 -4.48
CA GLN A 106 -5.31 4.58 -5.34
C GLN A 106 -4.81 3.16 -5.58
N VAL A 107 -5.67 2.20 -5.31
CA VAL A 107 -5.35 0.77 -5.33
C VAL A 107 -6.46 -0.01 -6.04
N SER A 108 -6.27 -1.31 -6.20
CA SER A 108 -7.13 -2.17 -7.00
C SER A 108 -8.38 -2.67 -6.28
N ALA A 109 -9.42 -2.99 -7.05
CA ALA A 109 -10.57 -3.77 -6.57
C ALA A 109 -10.21 -5.20 -6.13
N SER A 110 -9.03 -5.67 -6.54
CA SER A 110 -8.44 -6.95 -6.18
C SER A 110 -7.56 -6.87 -4.92
N MET A 111 -7.53 -5.73 -4.22
CA MET A 111 -6.80 -5.61 -2.95
C MET A 111 -7.36 -6.57 -1.91
N THR A 112 -6.50 -7.41 -1.33
CA THR A 112 -6.86 -8.46 -0.38
C THR A 112 -6.30 -8.23 1.02
N SER A 113 -5.17 -7.51 1.15
CA SER A 113 -4.54 -7.30 2.46
C SER A 113 -3.70 -6.03 2.60
N ILE A 114 -3.76 -5.47 3.82
CA ILE A 114 -2.91 -4.36 4.29
C ILE A 114 -2.15 -4.82 5.54
N GLY A 115 -0.82 -4.67 5.49
CA GLY A 115 0.12 -5.13 6.51
C GLY A 115 0.21 -4.22 7.74
N SER A 116 0.89 -4.71 8.78
CA SER A 116 1.02 -4.01 10.06
C SER A 116 1.78 -2.69 9.87
N TYR A 117 1.32 -1.61 10.49
CA TYR A 117 1.93 -0.28 10.35
C TYR A 117 2.05 0.26 8.91
N ALA A 118 1.35 -0.32 7.94
CA ALA A 118 1.50 0.03 6.52
C ALA A 118 1.46 1.53 6.24
N PHE A 119 0.60 2.28 6.93
CA PHE A 119 0.42 3.73 6.85
C PHE A 119 0.57 4.42 8.22
N CYS A 120 1.32 3.80 9.14
CA CYS A 120 1.59 4.39 10.45
C CYS A 120 2.26 5.76 10.26
N ASN A 121 1.77 6.79 10.97
CA ASN A 121 2.30 8.15 10.94
C ASN A 121 2.34 8.78 9.52
N ALA A 122 1.49 8.31 8.60
CA ALA A 122 1.24 8.94 7.31
C ALA A 122 0.28 10.13 7.51
N SER A 123 0.72 11.15 8.25
CA SER A 123 -0.14 12.21 8.80
C SER A 123 -0.86 13.06 7.76
N ALA A 124 -0.36 13.12 6.53
CA ALA A 124 -1.00 13.84 5.42
C ALA A 124 -1.96 12.96 4.60
N LEU A 125 -2.02 11.64 4.85
CA LEU A 125 -2.84 10.72 4.07
C LEU A 125 -4.31 11.03 4.31
N VAL A 126 -5.00 11.51 3.29
CA VAL A 126 -6.41 11.90 3.36
C VAL A 126 -7.32 10.76 2.95
N ASN A 127 -6.95 10.03 1.90
CA ASN A 127 -7.85 9.07 1.27
C ASN A 127 -7.09 7.87 0.69
N ILE A 128 -7.65 6.67 0.88
CA ILE A 128 -7.24 5.43 0.19
C ILE A 128 -8.36 4.80 -0.65
N GLU A 129 -9.48 5.52 -0.79
CA GLU A 129 -10.70 5.11 -1.50
C GLU A 129 -11.23 3.73 -1.06
N PRO A 130 -11.58 3.53 0.23
CA PRO A 130 -11.95 2.21 0.75
C PRO A 130 -13.09 1.49 -0.01
N THR A 131 -14.01 2.24 -0.60
CA THR A 131 -15.11 1.72 -1.42
C THR A 131 -14.65 1.04 -2.72
N THR A 132 -13.41 1.29 -3.16
CA THR A 132 -12.83 0.64 -4.35
C THR A 132 -12.19 -0.70 -4.03
N MET A 133 -12.19 -1.15 -2.76
CA MET A 133 -11.57 -2.41 -2.33
C MET A 133 -12.57 -3.41 -1.72
N PRO A 134 -13.60 -3.85 -2.46
CA PRO A 134 -14.63 -4.74 -1.93
C PRO A 134 -14.08 -6.14 -1.54
N GLN A 135 -12.92 -6.53 -2.06
CA GLN A 135 -12.26 -7.83 -1.79
C GLN A 135 -11.27 -7.78 -0.62
N LEU A 136 -11.11 -6.65 0.07
CA LEU A 136 -10.16 -6.52 1.18
C LEU A 136 -10.58 -7.42 2.34
N THR A 137 -9.79 -8.46 2.60
CA THR A 137 -10.11 -9.50 3.60
C THR A 137 -9.41 -9.31 4.94
N SER A 138 -8.28 -8.58 4.96
CA SER A 138 -7.46 -8.40 6.15
C SER A 138 -6.81 -7.02 6.22
N ILE A 139 -6.90 -6.38 7.38
CA ILE A 139 -6.12 -5.19 7.75
C ILE A 139 -5.40 -5.52 9.06
N SER A 140 -4.08 -5.36 9.08
CA SER A 140 -3.26 -5.73 10.23
C SER A 140 -3.08 -4.60 11.24
N ARG A 141 -2.58 -4.93 12.44
CA ARG A 141 -2.42 -3.99 13.57
C ARG A 141 -1.75 -2.67 13.18
N CYS A 142 -2.26 -1.57 13.74
CA CYS A 142 -1.70 -0.23 13.57
C CYS A 142 -1.53 0.23 12.12
N ALA A 143 -2.26 -0.38 11.17
CA ALA A 143 -2.12 -0.06 9.76
C ALA A 143 -2.26 1.44 9.47
N PHE A 144 -3.15 2.15 10.17
CA PHE A 144 -3.39 3.59 10.01
C PHE A 144 -3.17 4.38 11.31
N TYR A 145 -2.33 3.87 12.22
CA TYR A 145 -2.00 4.54 13.47
C TYR A 145 -1.42 5.94 13.21
N TYR A 146 -2.04 7.00 13.72
CA TYR A 146 -1.68 8.40 13.46
C TYR A 146 -1.67 8.82 11.98
N ALA A 147 -2.47 8.20 11.13
CA ALA A 147 -2.86 8.78 9.84
C ALA A 147 -3.89 9.89 10.07
N SER A 148 -3.47 11.01 10.68
CA SER A 148 -4.35 12.00 11.30
C SER A 148 -5.18 12.88 10.35
N SER A 149 -4.97 12.75 9.04
CA SER A 149 -5.81 13.37 8.02
C SER A 149 -6.75 12.38 7.34
N LEU A 150 -6.67 11.08 7.69
CA LEU A 150 -7.40 10.02 7.00
C LEU A 150 -8.87 10.10 7.33
N VAL A 151 -9.68 10.35 6.31
CA VAL A 151 -11.14 10.43 6.39
C VAL A 151 -11.77 9.31 5.57
N GLY A 152 -13.10 9.26 5.58
CA GLY A 152 -13.88 8.48 4.63
C GLY A 152 -14.86 7.52 5.30
N ASP A 153 -15.74 7.00 4.47
CA ASP A 153 -16.74 5.99 4.84
C ASP A 153 -16.24 4.61 4.38
N TRP A 154 -15.91 3.77 5.35
CA TRP A 154 -15.25 2.49 5.11
C TRP A 154 -16.26 1.36 5.02
N HIS A 155 -16.78 1.10 3.82
CA HIS A 155 -17.63 -0.06 3.54
C HIS A 155 -16.81 -1.23 2.98
N LEU A 156 -16.48 -2.20 3.84
CA LEU A 156 -15.61 -3.34 3.52
C LEU A 156 -16.35 -4.67 3.72
N PRO A 157 -17.15 -5.12 2.74
CA PRO A 157 -18.04 -6.27 2.90
C PRO A 157 -17.29 -7.60 3.07
N SER A 158 -16.09 -7.75 2.50
CA SER A 158 -15.32 -9.00 2.55
C SER A 158 -14.32 -9.07 3.71
N LEU A 159 -14.25 -8.04 4.54
CA LEU A 159 -13.28 -7.95 5.62
C LEU A 159 -13.61 -8.99 6.70
N LYS A 160 -12.70 -9.95 6.92
CA LYS A 160 -12.96 -11.10 7.81
C LYS A 160 -12.43 -10.86 9.22
N ARG A 161 -11.21 -10.34 9.32
CA ARG A 161 -10.47 -10.23 10.58
C ARG A 161 -9.48 -9.08 10.51
N PHE A 162 -9.44 -8.30 11.58
CA PHE A 162 -8.34 -7.41 11.88
C PHE A 162 -7.27 -8.23 12.62
N THR A 163 -6.02 -8.30 12.18
CA THR A 163 -5.06 -9.30 12.73
C THR A 163 -4.30 -8.78 13.95
N PHE A 164 -3.98 -9.69 14.88
CA PHE A 164 -3.37 -9.47 16.20
C PHE A 164 -1.86 -9.72 16.17
N ASP A 165 -1.11 -8.91 16.91
CA ASP A 165 0.11 -9.33 17.62
C ASP A 165 0.14 -8.50 18.92
N ALA A 166 0.36 -9.14 20.06
CA ALA A 166 0.02 -8.63 21.40
C ALA A 166 0.54 -7.20 21.71
N GLY A 167 -0.28 -6.41 22.42
CA GLY A 167 -0.02 -5.00 22.76
C GLY A 167 -0.77 -4.02 21.86
N TYR A 168 -1.01 -2.80 22.37
CA TYR A 168 -1.83 -1.72 21.78
C TYR A 168 -1.96 -1.81 20.24
N SER A 169 -3.15 -2.20 19.78
CA SER A 169 -3.39 -2.86 18.49
C SER A 169 -4.44 -2.17 17.62
N GLY A 170 -4.71 -0.89 17.89
CA GLY A 170 -5.72 -0.15 17.14
C GLY A 170 -5.37 -0.02 15.66
N LEU A 171 -6.37 -0.04 14.78
CA LEU A 171 -6.19 -0.01 13.33
C LEU A 171 -6.16 1.40 12.77
N PHE A 172 -7.10 2.22 13.22
CA PHE A 172 -7.33 3.60 12.87
C PHE A 172 -7.06 4.61 14.02
N PRO A 173 -6.25 4.35 15.08
CA PRO A 173 -6.10 5.34 16.13
C PRO A 173 -5.61 6.69 15.64
N GLY A 174 -6.27 7.74 16.12
CA GLY A 174 -5.94 9.12 15.77
C GLY A 174 -6.25 9.48 14.31
N THR A 175 -7.12 8.73 13.63
CA THR A 175 -7.65 9.10 12.29
C THR A 175 -8.92 9.95 12.41
N LYS A 176 -9.48 10.34 11.26
CA LYS A 176 -10.72 11.13 11.16
C LYS A 176 -11.82 10.39 10.39
N ILE A 177 -11.79 9.05 10.39
CA ILE A 177 -12.79 8.27 9.70
C ILE A 177 -14.18 8.49 10.35
N THR A 178 -15.21 8.56 9.53
CA THR A 178 -16.57 8.91 9.95
C THR A 178 -17.47 7.68 10.11
N SER A 179 -17.19 6.62 9.34
CA SER A 179 -18.00 5.42 9.31
C SER A 179 -17.18 4.19 8.98
N MET A 180 -17.55 3.05 9.57
CA MET A 180 -17.02 1.73 9.25
C MET A 180 -18.16 0.71 9.20
N VAL A 181 -18.30 0.04 8.06
CA VAL A 181 -19.23 -1.07 7.84
C VAL A 181 -18.44 -2.27 7.35
N ALA A 182 -18.27 -3.28 8.21
CA ALA A 182 -17.61 -4.53 7.86
C ALA A 182 -18.51 -5.73 8.18
N THR A 183 -19.38 -6.09 7.22
CA THR A 183 -20.47 -7.06 7.42
C THR A 183 -19.99 -8.46 7.81
N ASN A 184 -18.81 -8.86 7.33
CA ASN A 184 -18.24 -10.18 7.59
C ASN A 184 -17.13 -10.16 8.66
N ALA A 185 -16.91 -9.02 9.34
CA ALA A 185 -15.87 -8.92 10.34
C ALA A 185 -16.25 -9.73 11.58
N THR A 186 -15.41 -10.69 11.93
CA THR A 186 -15.62 -11.57 13.09
C THR A 186 -15.02 -11.05 14.39
N TRP A 187 -14.10 -10.09 14.31
CA TRP A 187 -13.43 -9.48 15.45
C TRP A 187 -12.86 -8.14 15.06
N ILE A 188 -13.24 -7.05 15.75
CA ILE A 188 -12.68 -5.70 15.63
C ILE A 188 -11.73 -5.54 16.82
N GLY A 189 -10.45 -5.29 16.56
CA GLY A 189 -9.42 -5.30 17.60
C GLY A 189 -9.54 -4.23 18.67
N ASP A 190 -8.82 -4.41 19.78
CA ASP A 190 -8.77 -3.44 20.87
C ASP A 190 -8.28 -2.08 20.37
N SER A 191 -8.90 -1.00 20.86
CA SER A 191 -8.55 0.36 20.45
C SER A 191 -8.61 0.60 18.93
N ALA A 192 -9.34 -0.22 18.16
CA ALA A 192 -9.44 -0.13 16.71
C ALA A 192 -9.68 1.30 16.19
N PHE A 193 -10.47 2.07 16.95
CA PHE A 193 -10.90 3.43 16.64
C PHE A 193 -10.56 4.43 17.76
N GLU A 194 -9.52 4.16 18.56
CA GLU A 194 -9.16 5.04 19.66
C GLU A 194 -8.77 6.44 19.15
N ASN A 195 -9.29 7.50 19.79
CA ASN A 195 -9.04 8.89 19.37
C ASN A 195 -9.42 9.16 17.90
N CYS A 196 -10.38 8.43 17.32
CA CYS A 196 -10.97 8.79 16.03
C CYS A 196 -11.97 9.93 16.22
N TRP A 197 -11.64 11.13 15.75
CA TRP A 197 -12.49 12.32 15.86
C TRP A 197 -12.59 13.03 14.49
N PRO A 198 -13.75 13.60 14.12
CA PRO A 198 -13.93 14.32 12.84
C PRO A 198 -12.97 15.50 12.62
#